data_AF-A0A6A5SMR0-F1
#
_entry.id   AF-A0A6A5SMR0-F1
#
_cell.length_a   1.000
_cell.length_b   1.000
_cell.length_c   1.000
_cell.angle_alpha   90.00
_cell.angle_beta   90.00
_cell.angle_gamma   90.00
#
_symmetry.space_group_name_H-M   'P 1'
#
loop_
_entity.id
_entity.type
_entity.pdbx_description
1 polymer ?
#
loop_
_entity_poly.entity_id
_entity_poly.type
_entity_poly.pdbx_seq_one_letter_code
_entity_poly.pdbx_strand_id
1 'polypeptide(L)'
;MQDSVIERFGHVEQLAWVGAGFPLSSVCVVLPLGNLYNSFNIKWVFFKTVVLFEVGSVICGAAPTMSTLIVGRVIAGVGGSGIYLGSLNYFLTMAATEERSFYMALIGSCWGVGAILGPVIGGAFATYRRQRTSRR
;
A
#
# COMPACT_ATOMS: atom_id res chain seq x y z
N MET A 1 -9.38 -15.91 2.34
CA MET A 1 -8.23 -15.12 2.84
C MET A 1 -8.44 -14.60 4.27
N GLN A 2 -9.69 -14.45 4.75
CA GLN A 2 -9.99 -14.01 6.12
C GLN A 2 -9.94 -15.15 7.16
N ASP A 3 -10.21 -16.40 6.79
CA ASP A 3 -10.15 -17.56 7.71
C ASP A 3 -8.82 -17.74 8.43
N SER A 4 -7.70 -17.71 7.70
CA SER A 4 -6.37 -18.01 8.26
C SER A 4 -5.83 -16.95 9.23
N VAL A 5 -6.44 -15.77 9.27
CA VAL A 5 -6.11 -14.71 10.24
C VAL A 5 -6.96 -14.85 11.50
N ILE A 6 -8.25 -15.19 11.33
CA ILE A 6 -9.20 -15.41 12.43
C ILE A 6 -8.78 -16.65 13.24
N GLU A 7 -8.40 -17.74 12.55
CA GLU A 7 -7.97 -19.02 13.13
C GLU A 7 -6.64 -18.92 13.90
N ARG A 8 -5.84 -17.87 13.66
CA ARG A 8 -4.49 -17.70 14.22
C ARG A 8 -4.40 -16.65 15.33
N PHE A 9 -5.39 -15.75 15.45
CA PHE A 9 -5.32 -14.62 16.40
C PHE A 9 -6.58 -14.35 17.22
N GLY A 10 -7.71 -15.05 16.98
CA GLY A 10 -8.88 -15.04 17.87
C GLY A 10 -9.64 -13.71 18.06
N HIS A 11 -9.10 -12.59 17.57
CA HIS A 11 -9.68 -11.25 17.75
C HIS A 11 -10.19 -10.71 16.40
N VAL A 12 -11.45 -10.98 16.09
CA VAL A 12 -12.14 -10.55 14.87
C VAL A 12 -12.11 -9.02 14.71
N GLU A 13 -12.05 -8.28 15.81
CA GLU A 13 -11.99 -6.82 15.85
C GLU A 13 -10.71 -6.24 15.21
N GLN A 14 -9.57 -6.92 15.37
CA GLN A 14 -8.29 -6.44 14.82
C GLN A 14 -8.17 -6.67 13.31
N LEU A 15 -8.98 -7.58 12.75
CA LEU A 15 -9.01 -7.84 11.31
C LEU A 15 -9.54 -6.64 10.52
N ALA A 16 -10.55 -5.94 11.07
CA ALA A 16 -11.07 -4.71 10.49
C ALA A 16 -9.97 -3.64 10.42
N TRP A 17 -9.16 -3.51 11.47
CA TRP A 17 -8.03 -2.58 11.52
C TRP A 17 -6.89 -2.94 10.56
N VAL A 18 -6.68 -4.22 10.23
CA VAL A 18 -5.70 -4.62 9.21
C VAL A 18 -6.11 -4.12 7.81
N GLY A 19 -7.40 -4.23 7.48
CA GLY A 19 -7.94 -3.74 6.21
C GLY A 19 -8.07 -2.22 6.16
N ALA A 20 -8.48 -1.59 7.26
CA ALA A 20 -8.69 -0.16 7.37
C ALA A 20 -7.41 0.65 7.62
N GLY A 21 -6.36 0.06 8.21
CA GLY A 21 -5.15 0.78 8.60
C GLY A 21 -4.39 1.41 7.43
N PHE A 22 -4.39 0.74 6.27
CA PHE A 22 -3.78 1.30 5.06
C PHE A 22 -4.55 2.51 4.50
N PRO A 23 -5.86 2.43 4.19
CA PRO A 23 -6.60 3.59 3.69
C PRO A 23 -6.71 4.71 4.72
N LEU A 24 -6.86 4.39 6.02
CA LEU A 24 -6.95 5.41 7.07
C LEU A 24 -5.65 6.22 7.18
N SER A 25 -4.50 5.54 7.24
CA SER A 25 -3.19 6.21 7.24
C SER A 25 -2.94 7.01 5.96
N SER A 26 -3.36 6.47 4.80
CA SER A 26 -3.26 7.17 3.52
C SER A 26 -4.00 8.51 3.56
N VAL A 27 -5.23 8.54 4.10
CA VAL A 27 -6.05 9.76 4.22
C VAL A 27 -5.48 10.73 5.25
N CYS A 28 -4.98 10.24 6.40
CA CYS A 28 -4.37 11.11 7.41
C CYS A 28 -3.13 11.83 6.88
N VAL A 29 -2.35 11.18 6.01
CA VAL A 29 -1.03 11.68 5.60
C VAL A 29 -1.04 12.35 4.22
N VAL A 30 -2.15 12.26 3.46
CA VAL A 30 -2.27 12.91 2.14
C VAL A 30 -2.10 14.44 2.20
N LEU A 31 -2.72 15.10 3.19
CA LEU A 31 -2.65 16.54 3.38
C LEU A 31 -1.23 17.02 3.75
N PRO A 32 -0.58 16.46 4.79
CA PRO A 32 0.79 16.87 5.13
C PRO A 32 1.80 16.52 4.03
N LEU A 33 1.64 15.40 3.31
CA LEU A 33 2.47 15.09 2.15
C LEU A 33 2.29 16.11 1.03
N GLY A 34 1.06 16.55 0.75
CA GLY A 34 0.80 17.61 -0.23
C GLY A 34 1.54 18.90 0.09
N ASN A 35 1.48 19.35 1.35
CA ASN A 35 2.26 20.52 1.81
C ASN A 35 3.77 20.29 1.74
N LEU A 36 4.23 19.07 2.05
CA LEU A 36 5.65 18.71 1.99
C LEU A 36 6.17 18.73 0.55
N TYR A 37 5.41 18.21 -0.41
CA TYR A 37 5.75 18.26 -1.83
C TYR A 37 5.75 19.69 -2.40
N ASN A 38 4.94 20.59 -1.85
CA ASN A 38 4.94 22.00 -2.24
C ASN A 38 6.12 22.80 -1.65
N SER A 39 6.58 22.44 -0.45
CA SER A 39 7.63 23.17 0.27
C SER A 39 9.04 22.62 0.06
N PHE A 40 9.17 21.33 -0.28
CA PHE A 40 10.46 20.64 -0.46
C PHE A 40 10.66 20.11 -1.89
N ASN A 41 11.91 19.83 -2.23
CA ASN A 41 12.28 19.20 -3.49
C ASN A 41 11.59 17.83 -3.69
N ILE A 42 10.74 17.73 -4.72
CA ILE A 42 9.99 16.52 -5.10
C ILE A 42 10.87 15.26 -5.12
N LYS A 43 12.09 15.35 -5.67
CA LYS A 43 13.01 14.20 -5.80
C LYS A 43 13.35 13.55 -4.45
N TRP A 44 13.65 14.37 -3.44
CA TRP A 44 14.02 13.88 -2.11
C TRP A 44 12.83 13.35 -1.33
N VAL A 45 11.66 14.00 -1.48
CA VAL A 45 10.43 13.54 -0.84
C VAL A 45 10.00 12.18 -1.42
N PHE A 46 10.03 12.03 -2.74
CA PHE A 46 9.70 10.78 -3.42
C PHE A 46 10.58 9.61 -2.94
N PHE A 47 11.90 9.81 -2.92
CA PHE A 47 12.84 8.79 -2.44
C PHE A 47 12.57 8.39 -0.98
N LYS A 48 12.30 9.37 -0.09
CA LYS A 48 11.94 9.08 1.31
C LYS A 48 10.68 8.25 1.42
N THR A 49 9.63 8.54 0.64
CA THR A 49 8.38 7.76 0.66
C THR A 49 8.54 6.35 0.10
N VAL A 50 9.40 6.16 -0.91
CA VAL A 50 9.76 4.82 -1.41
C VAL A 50 10.46 4.00 -0.33
N VAL A 51 11.45 4.58 0.35
CA VAL A 51 12.14 3.91 1.47
C VAL A 51 11.16 3.58 2.60
N LEU A 52 10.23 4.49 2.92
CA LEU A 52 9.21 4.24 3.94
C LEU A 52 8.28 3.08 3.56
N PHE A 53 7.90 2.98 2.29
CA PHE A 53 7.06 1.89 1.77
C PHE A 53 7.77 0.54 1.84
N GLU A 54 9.05 0.49 1.48
CA GLU A 54 9.89 -0.71 1.60
C GLU A 54 10.00 -1.16 3.07
N VAL A 55 10.27 -0.23 3.99
CA VAL A 55 10.32 -0.52 5.43
C VAL A 55 8.98 -1.06 5.92
N GLY A 56 7.85 -0.45 5.53
CA GLY A 56 6.51 -0.95 5.86
C GLY A 56 6.25 -2.35 5.32
N SER A 57 6.73 -2.67 4.12
CA SER A 57 6.60 -3.98 3.48
C SER A 57 7.42 -5.05 4.19
N VAL A 58 8.66 -4.73 4.59
CA VAL A 58 9.51 -5.62 5.39
C VAL A 58 8.86 -5.91 6.74
N ILE A 59 8.32 -4.89 7.42
CA ILE A 59 7.61 -5.06 8.70
C ILE A 59 6.38 -5.95 8.52
N CYS A 60 5.61 -5.76 7.45
CA CYS A 60 4.46 -6.62 7.15
C CYS A 60 4.87 -8.08 6.86
N GLY A 61 6.00 -8.30 6.19
CA GLY A 61 6.51 -9.64 5.87
C GLY A 61 7.10 -10.37 7.08
N ALA A 62 7.74 -9.65 7.99
CA ALA A 62 8.34 -10.20 9.21
C ALA A 62 7.37 -10.25 10.41
N ALA A 63 6.13 -9.78 10.26
CA ALA A 63 5.19 -9.57 11.37
C ALA A 63 4.88 -10.86 12.16
N PRO A 64 5.27 -10.97 13.44
CA PRO A 64 4.92 -12.10 14.29
C PRO A 64 3.53 -11.96 14.93
N THR A 65 2.98 -10.74 15.02
CA THR A 65 1.70 -10.43 15.70
C THR A 65 0.78 -9.54 14.86
N MET A 66 -0.53 -9.63 15.09
CA MET A 66 -1.54 -8.78 14.41
C MET A 66 -1.25 -7.29 14.58
N SER A 67 -0.87 -6.83 15.79
CA SER A 67 -0.52 -5.43 16.04
C SER A 67 0.65 -4.95 15.19
N THR A 68 1.72 -5.76 15.06
CA THR A 68 2.86 -5.41 14.19
C THR A 68 2.47 -5.34 12.71
N LEU A 69 1.53 -6.20 12.28
CA LEU A 69 1.00 -6.20 10.92
C LEU A 69 0.15 -4.95 10.64
N ILE A 70 -0.66 -4.50 11.61
CA ILE A 70 -1.42 -3.25 11.52
C ILE A 70 -0.46 -2.05 11.43
N VAL A 71 0.56 -1.99 12.28
CA VAL A 71 1.56 -0.91 12.25
C VAL A 71 2.32 -0.90 10.92
N GLY A 72 2.74 -2.06 10.42
CA GLY A 72 3.36 -2.17 9.10
C GLY A 72 2.45 -1.67 7.98
N ARG A 73 1.15 -1.98 8.04
CA ARG A 73 0.14 -1.50 7.06
C ARG A 73 -0.07 0.00 7.12
N VAL A 74 -0.04 0.59 8.32
CA VAL A 74 -0.10 2.05 8.50
C VAL A 74 1.13 2.70 7.87
N ILE A 75 2.34 2.21 8.15
CA ILE A 75 3.58 2.74 7.56
C ILE A 75 3.58 2.59 6.04
N ALA A 76 3.17 1.43 5.53
CA ALA A 76 3.05 1.19 4.09
C ALA A 76 1.98 2.09 3.44
N GLY A 77 0.88 2.40 4.13
CA GLY A 77 -0.14 3.34 3.66
C GLY A 77 0.38 4.76 3.54
N VAL A 78 1.16 5.22 4.53
CA VAL A 78 1.85 6.51 4.45
C VAL A 78 2.82 6.56 3.26
N GLY A 79 3.63 5.52 3.07
CA GLY A 79 4.58 5.42 1.96
C GLY A 79 3.88 5.37 0.61
N GLY A 80 2.82 4.56 0.48
CA GLY A 80 2.06 4.37 -0.76
C GLY A 80 1.33 5.65 -1.20
N SER A 81 0.67 6.34 -0.28
CA SER A 81 0.05 7.65 -0.54
C SER A 81 1.09 8.67 -1.03
N GLY A 82 2.27 8.68 -0.40
CA GLY A 82 3.38 9.54 -0.79
C GLY A 82 3.99 9.23 -2.15
N ILE A 83 4.12 7.96 -2.52
CA ILE A 83 4.56 7.54 -3.86
C ILE A 83 3.54 7.97 -4.92
N TYR A 84 2.24 7.81 -4.64
CA TYR A 84 1.18 8.21 -5.56
C TYR A 84 1.18 9.72 -5.80
N LEU A 85 1.18 10.53 -4.71
CA LEU A 85 1.24 11.99 -4.80
C LEU A 85 2.54 12.48 -5.45
N GLY A 86 3.66 11.83 -5.14
CA GLY A 86 4.97 12.16 -5.71
C GLY A 86 5.04 11.86 -7.20
N SER A 87 4.50 10.72 -7.63
CA SER A 87 4.37 10.37 -9.05
C SER A 87 3.55 11.45 -9.77
N LEU A 88 2.36 11.78 -9.26
CA LEU A 88 1.52 12.82 -9.85
C LEU A 88 2.26 14.18 -9.98
N ASN A 89 2.90 14.65 -8.90
CA ASN A 89 3.65 15.90 -8.92
C ASN A 89 4.84 15.87 -9.89
N TYR A 90 5.54 14.74 -9.98
CA TYR A 90 6.67 14.55 -10.89
C TYR A 90 6.24 14.59 -12.36
N PHE A 91 5.16 13.88 -12.72
CA PHE A 91 4.62 13.94 -14.08
C PHE A 91 4.07 15.33 -14.41
N LEU A 92 3.45 16.02 -13.45
CA LEU A 92 2.97 17.40 -13.65
C LEU A 92 4.10 18.40 -13.95
N THR A 93 5.29 18.16 -13.38
CA THR A 93 6.49 19.00 -13.61
C THR A 93 7.23 18.66 -14.90
N MET A 94 7.21 17.41 -15.37
CA MET A 94 7.84 17.01 -16.64
C MET A 94 6.92 17.14 -17.87
N ALA A 95 5.61 16.92 -17.74
CA ALA A 95 4.70 16.84 -18.88
C ALA A 95 4.09 18.19 -19.27
N ALA A 96 4.05 18.45 -20.58
CA ALA A 96 3.28 19.53 -21.19
C ALA A 96 1.77 19.33 -20.92
N THR A 97 1.01 20.44 -20.85
CA THR A 97 -0.40 20.45 -20.40
C THR A 97 -1.30 19.42 -21.09
N GLU A 98 -1.05 19.12 -22.36
CA GLU A 98 -1.84 18.13 -23.14
C GLU A 98 -1.57 16.67 -22.74
N GLU A 99 -0.34 16.30 -22.37
CA GLU A 99 -0.01 14.90 -22.06
C GLU A 99 -0.32 14.52 -20.60
N ARG A 100 -0.57 15.50 -19.73
CA ARG A 100 -0.85 15.27 -18.29
C ARG A 100 -1.99 14.28 -18.07
N SER A 101 -3.05 14.39 -18.87
CA SER A 101 -4.22 13.48 -18.80
C SER A 101 -3.84 12.04 -19.14
N PHE A 102 -2.96 11.85 -20.13
CA PHE A 102 -2.48 10.53 -20.53
C PHE A 102 -1.62 9.86 -19.44
N TYR A 103 -0.69 10.61 -18.81
CA TYR A 103 0.11 10.08 -17.71
C TYR A 103 -0.75 9.76 -16.47
N MET A 104 -1.73 10.60 -16.14
CA MET A 104 -2.67 10.31 -15.05
C MET A 104 -3.51 9.06 -15.32
N ALA A 105 -3.97 8.88 -16.57
CA ALA A 105 -4.67 7.67 -16.98
C ALA A 105 -3.79 6.42 -16.86
N LEU A 106 -2.50 6.51 -17.20
CA LEU A 106 -1.53 5.42 -17.07
C LEU A 106 -1.26 5.04 -15.60
N ILE A 107 -1.15 6.03 -14.72
CA ILE A 107 -1.01 5.79 -13.27
C ILE A 107 -2.27 5.10 -12.73
N GLY A 108 -3.45 5.61 -13.10
CA GLY A 108 -4.74 5.04 -12.70
C GLY A 108 -4.93 3.61 -13.21
N SER A 109 -4.52 3.31 -14.45
CA SER A 109 -4.60 1.97 -15.01
C SER A 109 -3.64 1.00 -14.30
N CYS A 110 -2.40 1.41 -14.00
CA CYS A 110 -1.48 0.62 -13.19
C CYS A 110 -2.05 0.32 -11.81
N TRP A 111 -2.68 1.30 -11.17
CA TRP A 111 -3.32 1.12 -9.86
C TRP A 111 -4.50 0.16 -9.94
N GLY A 112 -5.36 0.29 -10.95
CA GLY A 112 -6.50 -0.61 -11.19
C GLY A 112 -6.07 -2.05 -11.48
N VAL A 113 -5.06 -2.23 -12.33
CA VAL A 113 -4.48 -3.56 -12.61
C VAL A 113 -3.89 -4.16 -11.34
N GLY A 114 -3.15 -3.36 -10.55
CA GLY A 114 -2.63 -3.80 -9.25
C GLY A 114 -3.72 -4.21 -8.25
N ALA A 115 -4.82 -3.47 -8.19
CA ALA A 115 -5.95 -3.76 -7.32
C ALA A 115 -6.68 -5.07 -7.70
N ILE A 116 -6.68 -5.46 -8.98
CA ILE A 116 -7.24 -6.72 -9.46
C ILE A 116 -6.25 -7.88 -9.24
N LEU A 117 -4.99 -7.69 -9.63
CA LEU A 117 -3.97 -8.73 -9.53
C LEU A 117 -3.62 -9.07 -8.08
N GLY A 118 -3.63 -8.10 -7.16
CA GLY A 118 -3.29 -8.30 -5.75
C GLY A 118 -4.12 -9.40 -5.07
N PRO A 119 -5.46 -9.31 -5.07
CA PRO A 119 -6.34 -10.34 -4.53
C PRO A 119 -6.25 -11.67 -5.29
N VAL A 120 -6.09 -11.64 -6.62
CA VAL A 120 -6.00 -12.87 -7.43
C VAL A 120 -4.76 -13.68 -7.05
N ILE A 121 -3.60 -13.02 -7.00
CA ILE A 121 -2.33 -13.66 -6.64
C ILE A 121 -2.34 -14.08 -5.17
N GLY A 122 -2.80 -13.21 -4.26
CA GLY A 122 -2.92 -13.54 -2.83
C GLY A 122 -3.86 -14.73 -2.58
N GLY A 123 -4.94 -14.85 -3.36
CA GLY A 123 -5.90 -15.95 -3.28
C GLY A 123 -5.32 -17.26 -3.79
N ALA A 124 -4.58 -17.23 -4.90
CA ALA A 124 -3.89 -18.40 -5.45
C ALA A 124 -2.89 -18.98 -4.44
N PHE A 125 -2.09 -18.13 -3.79
CA PHE A 125 -1.14 -18.57 -2.75
C PHE A 125 -1.83 -19.17 -1.52
N ALA A 126 -2.95 -18.60 -1.08
CA ALA A 126 -3.73 -19.15 0.03
C ALA A 126 -4.30 -20.54 -0.29
N THR A 127 -4.82 -20.73 -1.51
CA THR A 127 -5.37 -22.01 -1.98
C THR A 127 -4.30 -23.09 -2.09
N TYR A 128 -3.12 -22.75 -2.61
CA TYR A 128 -1.99 -23.68 -2.69
C TYR A 128 -1.56 -24.19 -1.30
N ARG A 129 -1.51 -23.31 -0.29
CA ARG A 129 -1.16 -23.69 1.09
C ARG A 129 -2.21 -24.61 1.73
N ARG A 130 -3.48 -24.42 1.39
CA ARG A 130 -4.61 -25.24 1.91
C ARG A 130 -4.59 -26.65 1.32
N GLN A 131 -4.32 -26.80 0.02
CA GLN A 131 -4.21 -28.11 -0.64
C GLN A 131 -3.06 -28.97 -0.11
N ARG A 132 -1.94 -28.35 0.30
CA ARG A 132 -0.80 -29.08 0.87
C ARG A 132 -1.08 -29.60 2.29
N THR A 133 -1.98 -28.96 3.02
CA THR A 133 -2.37 -29.37 4.39
C THR A 133 -3.42 -30.47 4.38
N SER A 134 -4.35 -30.48 3.41
CA SER A 134 -5.37 -31.52 3.23
C SER A 134 -4.84 -32.88 2.72
N ARG A 135 -3.57 -32.95 2.30
CA ARG A 135 -2.91 -34.19 1.84
C ARG A 135 -2.04 -34.86 2.93
N ARG A 136 -2.07 -34.36 4.16
CA ARG A 136 -1.54 -35.01 5.36
C ARG A 136 -2.68 -35.33 6.30
#